data_AF-A0A3P7WH65-F1
#
_entry.id   AF-A0A3P7WH65-F1
#
_cell.length_a   1.000
_cell.length_b   1.000
_cell.length_c   1.000
_cell.angle_alpha   90.00
_cell.angle_beta   90.00
_cell.angle_gamma   90.00
#
_symmetry.space_group_name_H-M   'P 1'
#
loop_
_entity.id
_entity.type
_entity.pdbx_description
1 polymer ?
#
loop_
_entity_poly.entity_id
_entity_poly.type
_entity_poly.pdbx_seq_one_letter_code
_entity_poly.pdbx_strand_id
1 'polypeptide(L)'
;MHYGLPKEMRTIGDQYIKSEFRKHKNVSPEQAVIFLKEWKEYSTVLSKQLSSRGIVKGILGVNLNPTLLDSLQEDQLWQLYNLKLEAEKPTQNDKIK
;
A
#
# COMPACT_ATOMS: atom_id res chain seq x y z
N MET A 1 6.55 -8.36 -8.85
CA MET A 1 6.75 -7.17 -8.00
C MET A 1 6.67 -7.54 -6.51
N HIS A 2 5.65 -8.27 -6.06
CA HIS A 2 5.44 -8.64 -4.65
C HIS A 2 6.19 -9.88 -4.13
N TYR A 3 7.15 -10.42 -4.89
CA TYR A 3 7.84 -11.66 -4.52
C TYR A 3 8.70 -11.57 -3.25
N GLY A 4 9.03 -10.36 -2.80
CA GLY A 4 9.70 -10.10 -1.52
C GLY A 4 8.75 -9.94 -0.33
N LEU A 5 7.42 -9.97 -0.52
CA LEU A 5 6.45 -9.83 0.57
C LEU A 5 6.13 -11.19 1.22
N PRO A 6 5.78 -11.19 2.53
CA PRO A 6 5.13 -12.32 3.18
C PRO A 6 3.89 -12.80 2.41
N LYS A 7 3.53 -14.07 2.55
CA LYS A 7 2.52 -14.73 1.70
C LYS A 7 1.16 -14.04 1.76
N GLU A 8 0.72 -13.68 2.95
CA GLU A 8 -0.57 -13.05 3.22
C GLU A 8 -0.62 -11.68 2.56
N MET A 9 0.44 -10.88 2.78
CA MET A 9 0.54 -9.53 2.20
C MET A 9 0.67 -9.56 0.68
N ARG A 10 1.39 -10.53 0.13
CA ARG A 10 1.50 -10.75 -1.32
C ARG A 10 0.12 -11.06 -1.92
N THR A 11 -0.64 -11.93 -1.28
CA THR A 11 -1.97 -12.34 -1.78
C THR A 11 -2.92 -11.15 -1.87
N ILE A 12 -2.97 -10.34 -0.80
CA ILE A 12 -3.78 -9.13 -0.76
C ILE A 12 -3.29 -8.13 -1.81
N GLY A 13 -1.98 -7.90 -1.87
CA GLY A 13 -1.36 -7.00 -2.85
C GLY A 13 -1.68 -7.39 -4.28
N ASP A 14 -1.46 -8.65 -4.66
CA ASP A 14 -1.70 -9.16 -6.02
C ASP A 14 -3.17 -9.03 -6.44
N GLN A 15 -4.10 -9.26 -5.52
CA GLN A 15 -5.53 -9.04 -5.75
C GLN A 15 -5.85 -7.55 -5.96
N TYR A 16 -5.26 -6.67 -5.15
CA TYR A 16 -5.41 -5.23 -5.29
C TYR A 16 -4.90 -4.72 -6.64
N ILE A 17 -3.68 -5.11 -7.07
CA ILE A 17 -3.15 -4.72 -8.39
C ILE A 17 -4.13 -5.09 -9.50
N LYS A 18 -4.60 -6.34 -9.49
CA LYS A 18 -5.51 -6.83 -10.53
C LYS A 18 -6.81 -6.03 -10.57
N SER A 19 -7.35 -5.66 -9.42
CA SER A 19 -8.60 -4.89 -9.36
C SER A 19 -8.39 -3.46 -9.84
N GLU A 20 -7.29 -2.81 -9.46
CA GLU A 20 -6.97 -1.43 -9.88
C GLU A 20 -6.74 -1.33 -11.38
N PHE A 21 -5.95 -2.21 -11.99
CA PHE A 21 -5.77 -2.22 -13.45
C PHE A 21 -7.07 -2.51 -14.19
N ARG A 22 -7.94 -3.34 -13.62
CA ARG A 22 -9.25 -3.62 -14.22
C ARG A 22 -10.16 -2.40 -14.19
N LYS A 23 -10.18 -1.65 -13.08
CA LYS A 23 -10.94 -0.39 -12.97
C LYS A 23 -10.42 0.67 -13.94
N HIS A 24 -9.10 0.71 -14.17
CA HIS A 24 -8.47 1.68 -15.07
C HIS A 24 -8.44 1.25 -16.54
N LYS A 25 -9.10 0.15 -16.93
CA LYS A 25 -9.05 -0.37 -18.31
C LYS A 25 -9.65 0.58 -19.36
N ASN A 26 -10.66 1.36 -18.97
CA ASN A 26 -11.47 2.17 -19.89
C ASN A 26 -11.40 3.68 -19.59
N VAL A 27 -10.35 4.13 -18.88
CA VAL A 27 -10.15 5.56 -18.57
C VAL A 27 -9.65 6.32 -19.80
N SER A 28 -9.73 7.65 -19.77
CA SER A 28 -9.20 8.46 -20.88
C SER A 28 -7.67 8.31 -21.00
N PRO A 29 -7.08 8.55 -22.18
CA PRO A 29 -5.62 8.51 -22.35
C PRO A 29 -4.87 9.40 -21.36
N GLU A 30 -5.40 10.59 -21.05
CA GLU A 30 -4.81 11.54 -20.11
C GLU A 30 -4.80 10.97 -18.68
N GLN A 31 -5.92 10.37 -18.26
CA GLN A 31 -6.04 9.69 -16.97
C GLN A 31 -5.13 8.46 -16.89
N ALA A 32 -4.99 7.72 -17.99
CA ALA A 32 -4.10 6.57 -18.07
C ALA A 32 -2.63 6.97 -17.87
N VAL A 33 -2.21 8.12 -18.42
CA VAL A 33 -0.85 8.64 -18.22
C VAL A 33 -0.60 8.98 -16.75
N ILE A 34 -1.54 9.64 -16.09
CA ILE A 34 -1.45 9.96 -14.66
C ILE A 34 -1.37 8.66 -13.84
N PHE A 35 -2.27 7.72 -14.10
CA PHE A 35 -2.29 6.41 -13.43
C PHE A 35 -0.96 5.67 -13.58
N LEU A 36 -0.40 5.59 -14.80
CA LEU A 36 0.86 4.89 -15.04
C LEU A 36 2.05 5.58 -14.37
N LYS A 37 2.03 6.91 -14.25
CA LYS A 37 3.05 7.67 -13.51
C LYS A 37 3.04 7.31 -12.03
N GLU A 38 1.88 7.42 -11.38
CA GLU A 38 1.71 7.05 -9.96
C GLU A 38 2.09 5.59 -9.73
N TRP A 39 1.69 4.70 -10.66
CA TRP A 39 2.03 3.29 -10.61
C TRP A 39 3.53 3.03 -10.66
N LYS A 40 4.25 3.72 -11.55
CA LYS A 40 5.70 3.63 -11.68
C LYS A 40 6.39 4.11 -10.40
N GLU A 41 5.91 5.18 -9.79
CA GLU A 41 6.44 5.71 -8.53
C GLU A 41 6.26 4.68 -7.40
N TYR A 42 5.04 4.15 -7.23
CA TYR A 42 4.76 3.07 -6.29
C TYR A 42 5.68 1.85 -6.48
N SER A 43 5.79 1.35 -7.73
CA SER A 43 6.66 0.22 -8.07
C SER A 43 8.13 0.49 -7.72
N THR A 44 8.58 1.73 -7.91
CA THR A 44 9.96 2.13 -7.63
C THR A 44 10.23 2.14 -6.13
N VAL A 45 9.31 2.69 -5.33
CA VAL A 45 9.39 2.68 -3.86
C VAL A 45 9.43 1.25 -3.35
N LEU A 46 8.50 0.41 -3.82
CA LEU A 46 8.39 -0.96 -3.35
C LEU A 46 9.62 -1.80 -3.72
N SER A 47 10.15 -1.63 -4.93
CA SER A 47 11.35 -2.35 -5.38
C SER A 47 12.61 -1.96 -4.60
N LYS A 48 12.69 -0.73 -4.07
CA LYS A 48 13.79 -0.31 -3.18
C LYS A 48 13.70 -0.93 -1.79
N GLN A 49 12.50 -1.30 -1.35
CA GLN A 49 12.23 -1.83 -0.01
C GLN A 49 12.23 -3.36 0.02
N LEU A 50 12.05 -4.00 -1.14
CA LEU A 50 12.01 -5.45 -1.28
C LEU A 50 13.27 -5.99 -1.94
N SER A 51 13.72 -7.14 -1.46
CA SER A 51 14.69 -8.01 -2.11
C SER A 51 14.07 -9.38 -2.38
N SER A 52 14.79 -10.23 -3.12
CA SER A 52 14.41 -11.64 -3.29
C SER A 52 14.34 -12.43 -1.97
N ARG A 53 14.94 -11.90 -0.89
CA ARG A 53 14.97 -12.53 0.44
C ARG A 53 13.95 -11.94 1.43
N GLY A 54 13.18 -10.93 1.04
CA GLY A 54 12.24 -10.26 1.93
C GLY A 54 12.39 -8.74 1.99
N ILE A 55 11.83 -8.14 3.03
CA ILE A 55 11.90 -6.69 3.31
C ILE A 55 13.33 -6.32 3.75
N VAL A 56 13.96 -5.36 3.06
CA VAL A 56 15.39 -5.05 3.23
C VAL A 56 15.71 -4.35 4.56
N LYS A 57 14.87 -3.40 4.98
CA LYS A 57 15.11 -2.55 6.17
C LYS A 57 14.09 -2.76 7.30
N GLY A 58 13.29 -3.83 7.23
CA GLY A 58 12.18 -4.09 8.17
C GLY A 58 11.00 -3.12 8.06
N ILE A 59 11.15 -1.98 7.38
CA ILE A 59 10.10 -0.98 7.15
C ILE A 59 9.64 -1.07 5.69
N LEU A 60 8.32 -1.15 5.51
CA LEU A 60 7.65 -1.13 4.23
C LEU A 60 6.76 0.11 4.14
N GLY A 61 6.70 0.74 2.97
CA GLY A 61 5.97 1.98 2.74
C GLY A 61 6.79 3.23 3.06
N VAL A 62 6.14 4.39 2.87
CA VAL A 62 6.70 5.71 3.17
C VAL A 62 5.79 6.42 4.16
N ASN A 63 6.32 7.37 4.91
CA ASN A 63 5.50 8.21 5.77
C ASN A 63 4.50 8.99 4.93
N LEU A 64 3.25 9.04 5.40
CA LEU A 64 2.21 9.79 4.76
C LEU A 64 2.56 11.28 4.78
N ASN A 65 2.45 11.95 3.63
CA ASN A 65 2.63 13.40 3.57
C ASN A 65 1.48 14.07 4.33
N PRO A 66 1.74 14.95 5.31
CA PRO A 66 0.68 15.64 6.04
C PRO A 66 -0.29 16.39 5.12
N THR A 67 0.19 17.00 4.03
CA THR A 67 -0.67 17.71 3.07
C THR A 67 -1.64 16.79 2.34
N LEU A 68 -1.34 15.48 2.25
CA LEU A 68 -2.27 14.51 1.67
C LEU A 68 -3.46 14.25 2.61
N LEU A 69 -3.28 14.36 3.94
CA LEU A 69 -4.37 14.22 4.89
C LEU A 69 -5.45 15.27 4.66
N ASP A 70 -5.06 16.50 4.32
CA ASP A 70 -5.98 17.60 4.03
C ASP A 70 -6.84 17.35 2.78
N SER A 71 -6.39 16.46 1.89
CA SER A 71 -7.11 16.10 0.66
C SER A 71 -8.07 14.93 0.82
N LEU A 72 -8.04 14.23 1.95
CA LEU A 72 -8.90 13.08 2.21
C LEU A 72 -10.31 13.52 2.62
N GLN A 73 -11.32 12.78 2.16
CA GLN A 73 -12.69 12.99 2.63
C GLN A 73 -12.85 12.53 4.09
N GLU A 74 -13.89 13.03 4.78
CA GLU A 74 -14.15 12.71 6.19
C GLU A 74 -14.22 11.20 6.46
N ASP A 75 -14.92 10.44 5.60
CA ASP A 75 -14.99 8.98 5.70
C ASP A 75 -13.63 8.30 5.52
N GLN A 76 -12.78 8.83 4.64
CA GLN A 76 -11.44 8.30 4.39
C GLN A 76 -10.50 8.57 5.56
N LEU A 77 -10.62 9.76 6.18
CA LEU A 77 -9.92 10.10 7.41
C LEU A 77 -10.35 9.18 8.56
N TRP A 78 -11.65 8.92 8.68
CA TRP A 78 -12.18 7.99 9.68
C TRP A 78 -11.65 6.57 9.49
N GLN A 79 -11.65 6.08 8.24
CA GLN A 79 -11.07 4.77 7.93
C GLN A 79 -9.57 4.69 8.26
N LEU A 80 -8.81 5.73 7.91
CA LEU A 80 -7.38 5.79 8.22
C LEU A 80 -7.12 5.83 9.72
N TYR A 81 -7.93 6.57 10.48
CA TYR A 81 -7.87 6.62 11.93
C TYR A 81 -8.16 5.25 12.56
N ASN A 82 -9.23 4.58 12.12
CA ASN A 82 -9.56 3.24 12.59
C ASN A 82 -8.46 2.22 12.26
N LEU A 83 -7.86 2.32 11.07
CA LEU A 83 -6.73 1.48 10.68
C LEU A 83 -5.54 1.68 11.62
N LYS A 84 -5.22 2.92 11.99
CA LYS A 84 -4.17 3.22 12.97
C LYS A 84 -4.48 2.55 14.31
N LEU A 85 -5.69 2.75 14.84
CA LEU A 85 -6.10 2.16 16.12
C LEU A 85 -6.01 0.63 16.08
N GLU A 86 -6.39 0.00 14.96
CA GLU A 86 -6.30 -1.46 14.80
C GLU A 86 -4.85 -1.94 14.77
N ALA A 87 -3.97 -1.22 14.06
CA ALA A 87 -2.56 -1.56 13.94
C ALA A 87 -1.77 -1.40 15.26
N GLU A 88 -2.22 -0.52 16.16
CA GLU A 88 -1.62 -0.31 17.49
C GLU A 88 -2.10 -1.32 18.55
N LYS A 89 -3.12 -2.14 18.23
CA LYS A 89 -3.58 -3.18 19.17
C LYS A 89 -2.49 -4.24 19.36
N PRO A 90 -2.24 -4.67 20.61
CA PRO A 90 -1.30 -5.76 20.86
C PRO A 90 -1.76 -7.03 20.18
N THR A 91 -0.89 -7.63 19.38
CA THR A 91 -1.20 -8.91 18.74
C THR A 91 -1.23 -10.01 19.80
N GLN A 92 -2.09 -11.03 19.65
CA GLN A 92 -2.21 -12.09 20.66
C GLN A 92 -0.89 -12.82 20.96
N ASN A 93 0.11 -12.74 20.07
CA ASN A 93 1.46 -13.26 20.27
C ASN A 93 2.29 -12.49 21.32
N ASP A 94 1.93 -11.25 21.67
CA ASP A 94 2.63 -10.45 22.67
C ASP A 94 2.21 -10.80 24.11
N LYS A 95 1.17 -11.63 24.29
CA LYS A 95 0.63 -12.03 25.60
C LYS A 95 1.24 -13.32 26.17
N ILE A 96 2.20 -13.94 25.47
CA ILE A 96 2.84 -15.21 25.85
C ILE A 96 4.35 -15.04 26.08
N LYS A 97 4.79 -13.85 26.51
CA LYS A 97 6.18 -13.63 26.98
C LYS A 97 6.20 -13.27 28.46
#